data_AF-A0A7X8WN98-F1
#
_entry.id   AF-A0A7X8WN98-F1
#
_cell.length_a   1.000
_cell.length_b   1.000
_cell.length_c   1.000
_cell.angle_alpha   90.00
_cell.angle_beta   90.00
_cell.angle_gamma   90.00
#
_symmetry.space_group_name_H-M   'P 1'
#
loop_
_entity.id
_entity.type
_entity.pdbx_description
1 polymer ?
#
loop_
_entity_poly.entity_id
_entity_poly.type
_entity_poly.pdbx_seq_one_letter_code
_entity_poly.pdbx_strand_id
1 'polypeptide(L)'
;MQFSTLFSRIVFIAQKYNLPKRTEWVLQNFRVMVTEQIKNNIPVDLKTYNQAEQAVLDLCKYLSGEITVDKEEQSVTETKERTELSEKEADNYSDAKTIIEDRIRVQILSIDKEKCTMVCAVEKRPGKQVTVRYNVAQNKTFTPSVSLFKEGAQLNLVDNTLDDDEYLIPKIIVLEPDYLIDASAIAMCFNDFSISHLNYFMNKFQLMENRHYLLLGNLANFFLDELIFADNPQELEFNKVFLKSFKQSPFEYATCEDIISDVDFRKFMDRARIQFNNIKRVVTRDFPQRNINPKMSTLEPSFFSEKYGFQGRLDLLQAGYEDNPYRIVELKSGRLPWPTHHTGKINLSHEVQTAVYRLMIESVYNQTSRNIDAAILYSASIYSGQNLRFSAIYQNLEKEILNLRNLIVYNEFTISQGGVEDVQDLFESLRTMISTTKRTPDFFVQKIRAIENTLIQCTPVERMYFYRFVQFISKELYLQKIGDIAHESPVGVAALWNSEFWERAEALDLLYDLTIKAIDDSGNDMKIVFNRTTHQNDLVNFREGDICIVYPRNSEKDSVLNNQILKGVISTIGADKVEVRFRYKQRNKTHFANNTYWSIEHDTLDSSYNSMYKSLFAFLNASREKRKL
;
A
#
# COMPACT_ATOMS: atom_id res chain seq x y z
N MET A 1 -5.19 -18.53 11.91
CA MET A 1 -6.03 -17.36 11.62
C MET A 1 -5.33 -16.14 12.20
N GLN A 2 -5.12 -15.14 11.38
CA GLN A 2 -4.41 -13.91 11.71
C GLN A 2 -5.42 -12.77 11.65
N PHE A 3 -5.31 -11.81 12.57
CA PHE A 3 -6.26 -10.71 12.68
C PHE A 3 -5.49 -9.39 12.77
N SER A 4 -5.80 -8.44 11.90
CA SER A 4 -5.13 -7.13 11.84
C SER A 4 -5.73 -6.10 12.79
N THR A 5 -6.91 -6.36 13.39
CA THR A 5 -7.61 -5.43 14.29
C THR A 5 -8.18 -6.12 15.51
N LEU A 6 -8.40 -5.37 16.60
CA LEU A 6 -9.15 -5.86 17.77
C LEU A 6 -10.62 -6.18 17.41
N PHE A 7 -11.22 -5.40 16.50
CA PHE A 7 -12.56 -5.66 15.96
C PHE A 7 -12.71 -7.11 15.49
N SER A 8 -11.84 -7.55 14.58
CA SER A 8 -11.94 -8.86 13.97
C SER A 8 -11.63 -10.01 14.91
N ARG A 9 -10.83 -9.77 15.95
CA ARG A 9 -10.60 -10.75 17.03
C ARG A 9 -11.85 -10.96 17.86
N ILE A 10 -12.53 -9.89 18.27
CA ILE A 10 -13.76 -10.00 19.05
C ILE A 10 -14.83 -10.74 18.25
N VAL A 11 -15.05 -10.38 16.98
CA VAL A 11 -16.01 -11.10 16.11
C VAL A 11 -15.63 -12.57 15.98
N PHE A 12 -14.35 -12.88 15.75
CA PHE A 12 -13.90 -14.27 15.64
C PHE A 12 -14.11 -15.08 16.92
N ILE A 13 -13.76 -14.52 18.08
CA ILE A 13 -13.98 -15.18 19.37
C ILE A 13 -15.49 -15.38 19.59
N ALA A 14 -16.30 -14.37 19.28
CA ALA A 14 -17.75 -14.46 19.37
C ALA A 14 -18.32 -15.62 18.54
N GLN A 15 -17.88 -15.75 17.28
CA GLN A 15 -18.32 -16.85 16.42
C GLN A 15 -17.77 -18.20 16.89
N LYS A 16 -16.47 -18.29 17.18
CA LYS A 16 -15.79 -19.55 17.52
C LYS A 16 -16.33 -20.19 18.80
N TYR A 17 -16.67 -19.37 19.79
CA TYR A 17 -17.17 -19.83 21.09
C TYR A 17 -18.69 -19.64 21.22
N ASN A 18 -19.37 -19.19 20.17
CA ASN A 18 -20.79 -18.88 20.15
C ASN A 18 -21.20 -17.96 21.32
N LEU A 19 -20.44 -16.87 21.52
CA LEU A 19 -20.71 -15.93 22.59
C LEU A 19 -22.14 -15.37 22.47
N PRO A 20 -22.80 -15.08 23.60
CA PRO A 20 -24.06 -14.35 23.60
C PRO A 20 -23.91 -13.01 22.85
N LYS A 21 -24.89 -12.68 22.00
CA LYS A 21 -24.87 -11.44 21.21
C LYS A 21 -24.67 -10.19 22.06
N ARG A 22 -25.22 -10.20 23.28
CA ARG A 22 -25.06 -9.11 24.25
C ARG A 22 -23.60 -8.96 24.67
N THR A 23 -22.91 -10.04 24.98
CA THR A 23 -21.50 -10.03 25.39
C THR A 23 -20.61 -9.51 24.27
N GLU A 24 -20.81 -9.99 23.03
CA GLU A 24 -20.12 -9.44 21.86
C GLU A 24 -20.41 -7.94 21.68
N TRP A 25 -21.68 -7.52 21.79
CA TRP A 25 -22.08 -6.13 21.68
C TRP A 25 -21.39 -5.26 22.73
N VAL A 26 -21.37 -5.65 24.01
CA VAL A 26 -20.73 -4.86 25.08
C VAL A 26 -19.23 -4.73 24.82
N LEU A 27 -18.54 -5.82 24.44
CA LEU A 27 -17.11 -5.79 24.13
C LEU A 27 -16.79 -4.85 22.95
N GLN A 28 -17.60 -4.91 21.88
CA GLN A 28 -17.43 -4.03 20.72
C GLN A 28 -17.77 -2.57 21.03
N ASN A 29 -18.81 -2.30 21.83
CA ASN A 29 -19.15 -0.95 22.27
C ASN A 29 -18.06 -0.36 23.13
N PHE A 30 -17.52 -1.13 24.07
CA PHE A 30 -16.40 -0.68 24.87
C PHE A 30 -15.21 -0.28 23.98
N ARG A 31 -14.83 -1.14 23.02
CA ARG A 31 -13.77 -0.82 22.04
C ARG A 31 -14.02 0.50 21.31
N VAL A 32 -15.21 0.70 20.76
CA VAL A 32 -15.54 1.91 19.98
C VAL A 32 -15.63 3.15 20.87
N MET A 33 -16.27 3.03 22.04
CA MET A 33 -16.39 4.15 22.98
C MET A 33 -15.04 4.62 23.51
N VAL A 34 -14.14 3.70 23.88
CA VAL A 34 -12.81 4.06 24.36
C VAL A 34 -12.04 4.86 23.31
N THR A 35 -12.07 4.41 22.05
CA THR A 35 -11.46 5.16 20.93
C THR A 35 -12.04 6.57 20.81
N GLU A 36 -13.37 6.73 20.87
CA GLU A 36 -14.01 8.06 20.77
C GLU A 36 -13.78 8.94 22.00
N GLN A 37 -13.78 8.37 23.20
CA GLN A 37 -13.53 9.10 24.45
C GLN A 37 -12.09 9.61 24.49
N ILE A 38 -11.11 8.78 24.12
CA ILE A 38 -9.70 9.19 24.03
C ILE A 38 -9.53 10.31 23.00
N LYS A 39 -10.09 10.14 21.78
CA LYS A 39 -10.02 11.14 20.71
C LYS A 39 -10.63 12.49 21.07
N ASN A 40 -11.64 12.50 21.92
CA ASN A 40 -12.32 13.73 22.33
C ASN A 40 -11.92 14.19 23.74
N ASN A 41 -10.92 13.54 24.35
CA ASN A 41 -10.44 13.77 25.71
C ASN A 41 -11.58 13.80 26.75
N ILE A 42 -12.54 12.88 26.61
CA ILE A 42 -13.70 12.74 27.50
C ILE A 42 -13.33 11.77 28.62
N PRO A 43 -13.43 12.17 29.90
CA PRO A 43 -13.14 11.28 31.02
C PRO A 43 -14.15 10.12 31.08
N VAL A 44 -13.64 8.91 31.33
CA VAL A 44 -14.46 7.70 31.51
C VAL A 44 -15.09 7.75 32.90
N ASP A 45 -16.42 7.67 32.98
CA ASP A 45 -17.09 7.58 34.26
C ASP A 45 -16.97 6.17 34.88
N LEU A 46 -17.09 6.09 36.21
CA LEU A 46 -16.92 4.84 36.95
C LEU A 46 -17.95 3.77 36.55
N LYS A 47 -19.15 4.18 36.10
CA LYS A 47 -20.19 3.24 35.67
C LYS A 47 -19.80 2.59 34.35
N THR A 48 -19.30 3.35 33.38
CA THR A 48 -18.77 2.83 32.11
C THR A 48 -17.57 1.90 32.35
N TYR A 49 -16.64 2.29 33.24
CA TYR A 49 -15.51 1.44 33.60
C TYR A 49 -15.95 0.09 34.18
N ASN A 50 -16.84 0.10 35.17
CA ASN A 50 -17.34 -1.13 35.80
C ASN A 50 -18.10 -2.01 34.81
N GLN A 51 -18.83 -1.43 33.86
CA GLN A 51 -19.50 -2.18 32.79
C GLN A 51 -18.50 -2.87 31.86
N ALA A 52 -17.40 -2.19 31.52
CA ALA A 52 -16.34 -2.75 30.69
C ALA A 52 -15.58 -3.87 31.42
N GLU A 53 -15.21 -3.65 32.68
CA GLU A 53 -14.59 -4.67 33.53
C GLU A 53 -15.48 -5.91 33.63
N GLN A 54 -16.78 -5.72 33.88
CA GLN A 54 -17.73 -6.82 33.94
C GLN A 54 -17.82 -7.58 32.61
N ALA A 55 -17.80 -6.90 31.47
CA ALA A 55 -17.84 -7.55 30.16
C ALA A 55 -16.62 -8.45 29.90
N VAL A 56 -15.43 -8.01 30.33
CA VAL A 56 -14.20 -8.82 30.24
C VAL A 56 -14.26 -10.01 31.19
N LEU A 57 -14.75 -9.81 32.43
CA LEU A 57 -14.96 -10.90 33.38
C LEU A 57 -15.95 -11.93 32.85
N ASP A 58 -17.07 -11.49 32.27
CA ASP A 58 -18.09 -12.36 31.70
C ASP A 58 -17.54 -13.15 30.50
N LEU A 59 -16.73 -12.52 29.66
CA LEU A 59 -15.98 -13.21 28.61
C LEU A 59 -15.07 -14.31 29.19
N CYS A 60 -14.28 -14.00 30.22
CA CYS A 60 -13.40 -14.98 30.86
C CYS A 60 -14.19 -16.15 31.46
N LYS A 61 -15.29 -15.88 32.15
CA LYS A 61 -16.18 -16.90 32.74
C LYS A 61 -16.84 -17.78 31.67
N TYR A 62 -17.22 -17.18 30.55
CA TYR A 62 -17.79 -17.94 29.44
C TYR A 62 -16.74 -18.84 28.80
N LEU A 63 -15.54 -18.31 28.54
CA LEU A 63 -14.43 -19.09 27.95
C LEU A 63 -13.89 -20.18 28.88
N SER A 64 -13.98 -19.99 30.20
CA SER A 64 -13.61 -21.01 31.19
C SER A 64 -14.70 -22.07 31.41
N GLY A 65 -15.91 -21.85 30.89
CA GLY A 65 -17.07 -22.73 31.08
C GLY A 65 -17.79 -22.55 32.42
N GLU A 66 -17.47 -21.51 33.20
CA GLU A 66 -18.20 -21.16 34.43
C GLU A 66 -19.64 -20.70 34.13
N ILE A 67 -19.83 -20.01 33.00
CA ILE A 67 -21.14 -19.60 32.47
C ILE A 67 -21.40 -20.36 31.17
N THR A 68 -22.57 -21.02 31.07
CA THR A 68 -23.04 -21.67 29.84
C THR A 68 -24.20 -20.85 29.24
N VAL A 69 -24.36 -20.92 27.91
CA VAL A 69 -25.43 -20.21 27.17
C VAL A 69 -26.81 -20.42 27.81
N ASP A 70 -27.11 -21.65 28.24
CA ASP A 70 -28.39 -22.01 28.87
C ASP A 70 -28.64 -21.31 30.22
N LYS A 71 -27.58 -20.98 30.99
CA LYS A 71 -27.72 -20.28 32.28
C LYS A 71 -27.96 -18.79 32.10
N GLU A 72 -27.42 -18.19 31.03
CA GLU A 72 -27.69 -16.80 30.71
C GLU A 72 -29.16 -16.63 30.32
N GLU A 73 -29.70 -17.47 29.45
CA GLU A 73 -31.13 -17.47 29.06
C GLU A 73 -32.08 -17.67 30.25
N GLN A 74 -31.70 -18.48 31.25
CA GLN A 74 -32.48 -18.68 32.48
C GLN A 74 -32.38 -17.50 33.47
N SER A 75 -31.29 -16.73 33.45
CA SER A 75 -31.14 -15.52 34.26
C SER A 75 -31.91 -14.30 33.69
N VAL A 76 -32.35 -14.36 32.43
CA VAL A 76 -33.10 -13.28 31.74
C VAL A 76 -34.46 -12.99 32.38
N THR A 77 -34.99 -13.91 33.20
CA THR A 77 -36.31 -13.72 33.84
C THR A 77 -36.35 -12.61 34.90
N GLU A 78 -35.20 -12.17 35.43
CA GLU A 78 -35.13 -11.06 36.40
C GLU A 78 -34.65 -9.72 35.79
N THR A 79 -34.36 -9.68 34.48
CA THR A 79 -33.73 -8.52 33.80
C THR A 79 -34.55 -7.94 32.65
N LYS A 80 -35.86 -8.19 32.59
CA LYS A 80 -36.76 -7.64 31.56
C LYS A 80 -36.73 -6.11 31.45
N GLU A 81 -36.47 -5.38 32.54
CA GLU A 81 -36.39 -3.90 32.52
C GLU A 81 -35.09 -3.35 31.91
N ARG A 82 -34.02 -4.15 31.78
CA ARG A 82 -32.77 -3.73 31.10
C ARG A 82 -32.75 -4.09 29.61
N THR A 83 -33.50 -5.10 29.19
CA THR A 83 -33.61 -5.52 27.79
C THR A 83 -34.35 -4.49 26.93
N GLU A 84 -35.36 -3.81 27.50
CA GLU A 84 -36.09 -2.74 26.80
C GLU A 84 -35.26 -1.46 26.58
N LEU A 85 -34.22 -1.22 27.39
CA LEU A 85 -33.25 -0.15 27.17
C LEU A 85 -32.29 -0.48 26.01
N SER A 86 -31.89 -1.76 25.88
CA SER A 86 -30.97 -2.19 24.82
C SER A 86 -31.59 -2.24 23.42
N GLU A 87 -32.88 -2.55 23.29
CA GLU A 87 -33.57 -2.47 21.99
C GLU A 87 -33.83 -1.02 21.60
N LYS A 88 -34.24 -0.15 22.54
CA LYS A 88 -34.46 1.28 22.25
C LYS A 88 -33.17 2.08 21.98
N GLU A 89 -32.04 1.71 22.57
CA GLU A 89 -30.74 2.35 22.30
C GLU A 89 -30.08 1.80 21.02
N ALA A 90 -30.29 0.53 20.67
CA ALA A 90 -29.90 -0.04 19.37
C ALA A 90 -30.79 0.50 18.22
N ASP A 91 -32.07 0.72 18.49
CA ASP A 91 -33.03 1.27 17.51
C ASP A 91 -32.83 2.77 17.25
N ASN A 92 -32.24 3.52 18.17
CA ASN A 92 -31.91 4.94 17.93
C ASN A 92 -30.78 5.16 16.91
N TYR A 93 -30.14 4.09 16.40
CA TYR A 93 -29.18 4.12 15.29
C TYR A 93 -29.60 3.21 14.10
N SER A 94 -30.90 2.90 13.99
CA SER A 94 -31.43 1.81 13.16
C SER A 94 -31.49 2.03 11.65
N ASP A 95 -31.23 3.20 11.10
CA ASP A 95 -31.41 3.35 9.65
C ASP A 95 -30.17 2.91 8.87
N ALA A 96 -30.35 2.05 7.86
CA ALA A 96 -29.33 1.80 6.85
C ALA A 96 -28.92 3.12 6.15
N LYS A 97 -29.83 4.09 6.07
CA LYS A 97 -29.58 5.46 5.58
C LYS A 97 -28.51 6.21 6.39
N THR A 98 -28.36 5.94 7.69
CA THR A 98 -27.33 6.57 8.52
C THR A 98 -25.94 5.96 8.30
N ILE A 99 -25.81 4.86 7.53
CA ILE A 99 -24.54 4.13 7.30
C ILE A 99 -23.82 4.59 6.03
N ILE A 100 -24.42 5.47 5.21
CA ILE A 100 -23.83 5.86 3.92
C ILE A 100 -22.63 6.80 4.16
N GLU A 101 -21.51 6.19 4.53
CA GLU A 101 -20.18 6.75 4.54
C GLU A 101 -19.49 6.39 3.21
N ASP A 102 -18.60 7.27 2.77
CA ASP A 102 -17.77 7.06 1.57
C ASP A 102 -16.98 5.73 1.64
N ARG A 103 -16.56 5.31 2.84
CA ARG A 103 -15.92 4.01 3.09
C ARG A 103 -16.42 3.38 4.40
N ILE A 104 -16.89 2.14 4.31
CA ILE A 104 -17.29 1.32 5.46
C ILE A 104 -16.35 0.11 5.56
N ARG A 105 -15.72 -0.07 6.72
CA ARG A 105 -14.92 -1.26 7.03
C ARG A 105 -15.79 -2.32 7.69
N VAL A 106 -15.75 -3.54 7.16
CA VAL A 106 -16.59 -4.66 7.62
C VAL A 106 -15.81 -5.96 7.70
N GLN A 107 -16.34 -6.94 8.43
CA GLN A 107 -15.87 -8.32 8.40
C GLN A 107 -17.00 -9.25 7.93
N ILE A 108 -16.68 -10.18 7.04
CA ILE A 108 -17.63 -11.15 6.50
C ILE A 108 -18.01 -12.15 7.60
N LEU A 109 -19.31 -12.24 7.91
CA LEU A 109 -19.85 -13.22 8.84
C LEU A 109 -20.34 -14.47 8.12
N SER A 110 -21.02 -14.31 6.99
CA SER A 110 -21.49 -15.41 6.14
C SER A 110 -21.64 -14.99 4.69
N ILE A 111 -21.60 -15.96 3.78
CA ILE A 111 -21.71 -15.73 2.32
C ILE A 111 -22.79 -16.65 1.74
N ASP A 112 -23.80 -16.06 1.10
CA ASP A 112 -24.79 -16.77 0.28
C ASP A 112 -24.44 -16.57 -1.20
N LYS A 113 -23.79 -17.59 -1.78
CA LYS A 113 -23.32 -17.56 -3.18
C LYS A 113 -24.45 -17.64 -4.20
N GLU A 114 -25.57 -18.27 -3.85
CA GLU A 114 -26.73 -18.39 -4.74
C GLU A 114 -27.45 -17.06 -4.88
N LYS A 115 -27.63 -16.35 -3.76
CA LYS A 115 -28.25 -15.02 -3.75
C LYS A 115 -27.28 -13.88 -4.06
N CYS A 116 -25.99 -14.18 -4.21
CA CYS A 116 -24.93 -13.18 -4.37
C CYS A 116 -24.93 -12.13 -3.26
N THR A 117 -25.02 -12.58 -2.01
CA THR A 117 -25.04 -11.71 -0.82
C THR A 117 -24.02 -12.15 0.23
N MET A 118 -23.55 -11.19 1.02
CA MET A 118 -22.68 -11.42 2.17
C MET A 118 -23.26 -10.69 3.38
N VAL A 119 -23.37 -11.35 4.52
CA VAL A 119 -23.72 -10.68 5.79
C VAL A 119 -22.42 -10.27 6.46
N CYS A 120 -22.31 -9.00 6.83
CA CYS A 120 -21.07 -8.45 7.36
C CYS A 120 -21.30 -7.67 8.67
N ALA A 121 -20.39 -7.80 9.63
CA ALA A 121 -20.34 -6.94 10.82
C ALA A 121 -19.65 -5.61 10.49
N VAL A 122 -20.17 -4.50 11.00
CA VAL A 122 -19.63 -3.15 10.75
C VAL A 122 -18.67 -2.74 11.87
N GLU A 123 -17.43 -2.38 11.53
CA GLU A 123 -16.38 -2.10 12.53
C GLU A 123 -16.75 -0.96 13.48
N LYS A 124 -17.23 0.17 12.95
CA LYS A 124 -17.53 1.35 13.77
C LYS A 124 -18.90 1.32 14.44
N ARG A 125 -19.70 0.27 14.21
CA ARG A 125 -21.09 0.20 14.68
C ARG A 125 -21.36 -1.16 15.34
N PRO A 126 -20.97 -1.30 16.61
CA PRO A 126 -21.14 -2.53 17.40
C PRO A 126 -22.54 -3.14 17.28
N GLY A 127 -22.61 -4.44 17.01
CA GLY A 127 -23.86 -5.19 16.82
C GLY A 127 -24.62 -4.91 15.51
N LYS A 128 -24.21 -3.91 14.73
CA LYS A 128 -24.83 -3.63 13.44
C LYS A 128 -24.27 -4.58 12.38
N GLN A 129 -25.19 -5.26 11.70
CA GLN A 129 -24.88 -6.09 10.54
C GLN A 129 -25.48 -5.44 9.29
N VAL A 130 -24.81 -5.63 8.16
CA VAL A 130 -25.30 -5.21 6.86
C VAL A 130 -25.27 -6.38 5.90
N THR A 131 -26.29 -6.46 5.04
CA THR A 131 -26.29 -7.41 3.92
C THR A 131 -25.75 -6.69 2.69
N VAL A 132 -24.65 -7.20 2.15
CA VAL A 132 -23.95 -6.65 1.00
C VAL A 132 -24.32 -7.45 -0.24
N ARG A 133 -24.86 -6.80 -1.27
CA ARG A 133 -25.18 -7.45 -2.55
C ARG A 133 -24.05 -7.23 -3.57
N TYR A 134 -23.60 -8.32 -4.18
CA TYR A 134 -22.56 -8.30 -5.22
C TYR A 134 -23.08 -8.91 -6.52
N ASN A 135 -22.27 -8.85 -7.59
CA ASN A 135 -22.65 -9.32 -8.92
C ASN A 135 -23.82 -8.53 -9.56
N VAL A 136 -23.99 -7.27 -9.15
CA VAL A 136 -24.94 -6.31 -9.74
C VAL A 136 -24.22 -5.34 -10.68
N ALA A 137 -24.94 -4.58 -11.51
CA ALA A 137 -24.35 -3.73 -12.54
C ALA A 137 -23.23 -2.80 -12.01
N GLN A 138 -23.38 -2.28 -10.79
CA GLN A 138 -22.43 -1.39 -10.15
C GLN A 138 -21.11 -2.07 -9.77
N ASN A 139 -21.12 -3.36 -9.40
CA ASN A 139 -19.94 -4.05 -8.85
C ASN A 139 -19.64 -5.41 -9.49
N LYS A 140 -20.25 -5.73 -10.63
CA LYS A 140 -20.06 -6.98 -11.38
C LYS A 140 -18.59 -7.30 -11.69
N THR A 141 -17.75 -6.28 -11.85
CA THR A 141 -16.30 -6.45 -12.06
C THR A 141 -15.62 -7.21 -10.92
N PHE A 142 -16.17 -7.15 -9.69
CA PHE A 142 -15.63 -7.81 -8.52
C PHE A 142 -16.10 -9.26 -8.34
N THR A 143 -17.09 -9.73 -9.10
CA THR A 143 -17.63 -11.11 -8.98
C THR A 143 -16.54 -12.19 -8.97
N PRO A 144 -15.50 -12.15 -9.84
CA PRO A 144 -14.44 -13.14 -9.81
C PRO A 144 -13.69 -13.19 -8.47
N SER A 145 -13.30 -12.05 -7.91
CA SER A 145 -12.61 -12.04 -6.61
C SER A 145 -13.55 -12.38 -5.45
N VAL A 146 -14.77 -11.84 -5.43
CA VAL A 146 -15.75 -12.10 -4.37
C VAL A 146 -16.09 -13.58 -4.25
N SER A 147 -16.11 -14.32 -5.36
CA SER A 147 -16.36 -15.78 -5.34
C SER A 147 -15.33 -16.59 -4.54
N LEU A 148 -14.15 -16.01 -4.29
CA LEU A 148 -13.03 -16.61 -3.55
C LEU A 148 -12.99 -16.15 -2.07
N PHE A 149 -13.80 -15.15 -1.69
CA PHE A 149 -13.80 -14.64 -0.33
C PHE A 149 -14.22 -15.72 0.67
N LYS A 150 -13.74 -15.58 1.90
CA LYS A 150 -14.00 -16.51 3.00
C LYS A 150 -14.58 -15.76 4.18
N GLU A 151 -15.38 -16.45 4.99
CA GLU A 151 -15.83 -15.93 6.29
C GLU A 151 -14.64 -15.51 7.15
N GLY A 152 -14.82 -14.44 7.90
CA GLY A 152 -13.76 -13.82 8.70
C GLY A 152 -12.87 -12.83 7.94
N ALA A 153 -12.93 -12.78 6.60
CA ALA A 153 -12.16 -11.79 5.83
C ALA A 153 -12.66 -10.37 6.07
N GLN A 154 -11.73 -9.41 6.07
CA GLN A 154 -12.05 -7.99 6.17
C GLN A 154 -12.26 -7.36 4.81
N LEU A 155 -13.20 -6.41 4.72
CA LEU A 155 -13.46 -5.64 3.51
C LEU A 155 -13.50 -4.15 3.79
N ASN A 156 -13.00 -3.35 2.84
CA ASN A 156 -13.44 -1.97 2.66
C ASN A 156 -14.49 -1.90 1.55
N LEU A 157 -15.66 -1.36 1.89
CA LEU A 157 -16.78 -1.12 0.99
C LEU A 157 -16.84 0.38 0.70
N VAL A 158 -16.65 0.77 -0.55
CA VAL A 158 -16.45 2.17 -0.95
C VAL A 158 -17.54 2.62 -1.93
N ASP A 159 -17.96 3.89 -1.82
CA ASP A 159 -19.03 4.51 -2.60
C ASP A 159 -20.32 3.68 -2.54
N ASN A 160 -20.89 3.58 -1.34
CA ASN A 160 -22.00 2.68 -1.05
C ASN A 160 -23.36 3.31 -1.38
N THR A 161 -24.26 2.52 -1.95
CA THR A 161 -25.69 2.85 -2.08
C THR A 161 -26.55 1.76 -1.45
N LEU A 162 -27.84 2.04 -1.23
CA LEU A 162 -28.83 1.03 -0.84
C LEU A 162 -29.71 0.68 -2.03
N ASP A 163 -30.14 -0.57 -2.14
CA ASP A 163 -31.24 -0.94 -3.03
C ASP A 163 -32.60 -0.90 -2.32
N ASP A 164 -33.64 -1.27 -3.06
CA ASP A 164 -35.04 -1.25 -2.59
C ASP A 164 -35.28 -2.21 -1.41
N ASP A 165 -34.43 -3.24 -1.24
CA ASP A 165 -34.48 -4.19 -0.13
C ASP A 165 -33.56 -3.76 1.05
N GLU A 166 -33.04 -2.53 1.01
CA GLU A 166 -32.05 -1.97 1.93
C GLU A 166 -30.72 -2.75 1.99
N TYR A 167 -30.38 -3.51 0.95
CA TYR A 167 -29.08 -4.15 0.86
C TYR A 167 -28.03 -3.13 0.40
N LEU A 168 -26.85 -3.23 1.00
CA LEU A 168 -25.72 -2.38 0.66
C LEU A 168 -25.13 -2.81 -0.69
N ILE A 169 -25.12 -1.90 -1.65
CA ILE A 169 -24.47 -2.05 -2.95
C ILE A 169 -23.22 -1.15 -2.97
N PRO A 170 -22.03 -1.70 -2.67
CA PRO A 170 -20.78 -0.97 -2.83
C PRO A 170 -20.43 -0.84 -4.31
N LYS A 171 -19.89 0.31 -4.73
CA LYS A 171 -19.31 0.46 -6.07
C LYS A 171 -17.94 -0.21 -6.17
N ILE A 172 -17.19 -0.21 -5.07
CA ILE A 172 -15.85 -0.78 -4.95
C ILE A 172 -15.80 -1.69 -3.72
N ILE A 173 -15.22 -2.88 -3.89
CA ILE A 173 -15.01 -3.86 -2.82
C ILE A 173 -13.51 -4.18 -2.74
N VAL A 174 -12.89 -3.98 -1.58
CA VAL A 174 -11.45 -4.22 -1.36
C VAL A 174 -11.28 -5.28 -0.28
N LEU A 175 -10.62 -6.39 -0.59
CA LEU A 175 -10.38 -7.53 0.31
C LEU A 175 -9.11 -7.33 1.15
N GLU A 176 -9.16 -7.48 2.47
CA GLU A 176 -7.98 -7.30 3.35
C GLU A 176 -7.25 -5.97 3.04
N PRO A 177 -7.90 -4.81 3.26
CA PRO A 177 -7.41 -3.50 2.85
C PRO A 177 -6.04 -3.13 3.42
N ASP A 178 -5.67 -3.70 4.58
CA ASP A 178 -4.38 -3.48 5.23
C ASP A 178 -3.19 -4.05 4.44
N TYR A 179 -3.41 -5.03 3.57
CA TYR A 179 -2.36 -5.56 2.70
C TYR A 179 -2.13 -4.57 1.56
N LEU A 180 -1.20 -3.62 1.76
CA LEU A 180 -0.87 -2.61 0.76
C LEU A 180 -0.01 -3.21 -0.36
N ILE A 181 -0.44 -3.02 -1.61
CA ILE A 181 0.32 -3.37 -2.82
C ILE A 181 0.96 -2.12 -3.42
N ASP A 182 2.22 -2.22 -3.86
CA ASP A 182 2.90 -1.12 -4.56
C ASP A 182 2.24 -0.82 -5.91
N ALA A 183 2.04 0.47 -6.22
CA ALA A 183 1.48 0.94 -7.49
C ALA A 183 2.22 0.38 -8.72
N SER A 184 3.55 0.27 -8.65
CA SER A 184 4.36 -0.31 -9.72
C SER A 184 4.18 -1.82 -9.85
N ALA A 185 3.97 -2.54 -8.74
CA ALA A 185 3.79 -3.99 -8.74
C ALA A 185 2.44 -4.40 -9.36
N ILE A 186 1.35 -3.70 -9.02
CA ILE A 186 0.05 -3.92 -9.66
C ILE A 186 0.08 -3.51 -11.14
N ALA A 187 0.75 -2.42 -11.50
CA ALA A 187 0.92 -2.00 -12.89
C ALA A 187 1.61 -3.06 -13.77
N MET A 188 2.62 -3.75 -13.24
CA MET A 188 3.28 -4.87 -13.94
C MET A 188 2.36 -6.07 -14.22
N CYS A 189 1.20 -6.14 -13.58
CA CYS A 189 0.21 -7.18 -13.84
C CYS A 189 -0.70 -6.88 -15.04
N PHE A 190 -0.60 -5.67 -15.61
CA PHE A 190 -1.35 -5.20 -16.77
C PHE A 190 -0.45 -4.99 -17.98
N ASN A 191 -0.23 -6.05 -18.75
CA ASN A 191 0.50 -5.99 -20.01
C ASN A 191 -0.47 -6.11 -21.20
N ASP A 192 -0.17 -5.48 -22.33
CA ASP A 192 -1.00 -5.52 -23.55
C ASP A 192 -1.35 -6.95 -24.02
N PHE A 193 -0.54 -7.93 -23.64
CA PHE A 193 -0.69 -9.34 -24.00
C PHE A 193 -1.10 -10.26 -22.83
N SER A 194 -1.11 -9.76 -21.59
CA SER A 194 -1.46 -10.54 -20.41
C SER A 194 -1.86 -9.62 -19.25
N ILE A 195 -3.13 -9.69 -18.87
CA ILE A 195 -3.66 -9.08 -17.65
C ILE A 195 -3.99 -10.23 -16.71
N SER A 196 -3.18 -10.41 -15.66
CA SER A 196 -3.34 -11.52 -14.72
C SER A 196 -2.65 -11.23 -13.40
N HIS A 197 -3.31 -11.61 -12.31
CA HIS A 197 -2.79 -11.52 -10.95
C HIS A 197 -1.60 -12.46 -10.74
N LEU A 198 -1.47 -13.52 -11.55
CA LEU A 198 -0.33 -14.45 -11.54
C LEU A 198 0.98 -13.77 -11.98
N ASN A 199 0.93 -12.64 -12.68
CA ASN A 199 2.13 -11.85 -12.96
C ASN A 199 2.78 -11.35 -11.67
N TYR A 200 2.00 -10.98 -10.64
CA TYR A 200 2.52 -10.59 -9.34
C TYR A 200 3.35 -11.71 -8.72
N PHE A 201 2.79 -12.93 -8.69
CA PHE A 201 3.46 -14.12 -8.17
C PHE A 201 4.72 -14.46 -8.97
N MET A 202 4.61 -14.52 -10.30
CA MET A 202 5.74 -14.83 -11.19
C MET A 202 6.90 -13.82 -11.04
N ASN A 203 6.59 -12.53 -10.88
CA ASN A 203 7.60 -11.47 -10.80
C ASN A 203 8.46 -11.55 -9.52
N LYS A 204 7.98 -12.20 -8.45
CA LYS A 204 8.77 -12.47 -7.24
C LYS A 204 10.03 -13.30 -7.53
N PHE A 205 9.99 -14.15 -8.56
CA PHE A 205 11.06 -15.09 -8.90
C PHE A 205 11.94 -14.61 -10.07
N GLN A 206 11.60 -13.47 -10.70
CA GLN A 206 12.41 -12.93 -11.80
C GLN A 206 13.67 -12.28 -11.24
N LEU A 207 14.83 -12.80 -11.68
CA LEU A 207 16.12 -12.19 -11.40
C LEU A 207 16.20 -10.83 -12.11
N MET A 208 16.46 -9.77 -11.35
CA MET A 208 16.72 -8.45 -11.94
C MET A 208 18.18 -8.35 -12.31
N GLU A 209 18.48 -8.44 -13.60
CA GLU A 209 19.82 -8.25 -14.12
C GLU A 209 20.13 -6.76 -14.25
N ASN A 210 21.38 -6.38 -13.98
CA ASN A 210 21.84 -5.01 -14.19
C ASN A 210 21.96 -4.71 -15.69
N ARG A 211 20.91 -4.14 -16.28
CA ARG A 211 20.77 -3.89 -17.72
C ARG A 211 20.74 -2.39 -18.03
N HIS A 212 21.15 -2.02 -19.25
CA HIS A 212 21.29 -0.61 -19.64
C HIS A 212 19.99 0.19 -19.55
N TYR A 213 18.83 -0.44 -19.74
CA TYR A 213 17.53 0.24 -19.65
C TYR A 213 17.13 0.58 -18.21
N LEU A 214 17.57 -0.20 -17.21
CA LEU A 214 17.39 0.12 -15.79
C LEU A 214 18.29 1.29 -15.39
N LEU A 215 19.55 1.26 -15.82
CA LEU A 215 20.47 2.40 -15.62
C LEU A 215 19.93 3.67 -16.25
N LEU A 216 19.38 3.58 -17.47
CA LEU A 216 18.78 4.72 -18.16
C LEU A 216 17.54 5.25 -17.44
N GLY A 217 16.73 4.38 -16.82
CA GLY A 217 15.62 4.78 -15.95
C GLY A 217 16.06 5.53 -14.71
N ASN A 218 16.99 4.96 -13.94
CA ASN A 218 17.54 5.62 -12.75
C ASN A 218 18.16 6.98 -13.11
N LEU A 219 18.90 7.03 -14.21
CA LEU A 219 19.52 8.25 -14.71
C LEU A 219 18.50 9.30 -15.18
N ALA A 220 17.41 8.88 -15.83
CA ALA A 220 16.35 9.80 -16.23
C ALA A 220 15.64 10.43 -15.02
N ASN A 221 15.37 9.65 -13.97
CA ASN A 221 14.83 10.18 -12.71
C ASN A 221 15.81 11.16 -12.06
N PHE A 222 17.09 10.79 -11.99
CA PHE A 222 18.14 11.68 -11.50
C PHE A 222 18.23 13.00 -12.30
N PHE A 223 18.06 12.96 -13.62
CA PHE A 223 18.01 14.17 -14.44
C PHE A 223 16.81 15.05 -14.10
N LEU A 224 15.62 14.45 -13.91
CA LEU A 224 14.43 15.19 -13.49
C LEU A 224 14.70 15.88 -12.15
N ASP A 225 15.25 15.16 -11.18
CA ASP A 225 15.56 15.70 -9.84
C ASP A 225 16.48 16.93 -9.91
N GLU A 226 17.61 16.80 -10.62
CA GLU A 226 18.58 17.90 -10.75
C GLU A 226 17.99 19.11 -11.48
N LEU A 227 17.15 18.87 -12.51
CA LEU A 227 16.48 19.93 -13.27
C LEU A 227 15.38 20.64 -12.48
N ILE A 228 14.65 19.92 -11.62
CA ILE A 228 13.65 20.52 -10.72
C ILE A 228 14.32 21.29 -9.59
N PHE A 229 15.43 20.78 -9.06
CA PHE A 229 16.14 21.41 -7.95
C PHE A 229 16.91 22.67 -8.33
N ALA A 230 17.46 22.75 -9.54
CA ALA A 230 18.31 23.86 -9.96
C ALA A 230 17.61 25.24 -9.99
N ASP A 231 18.34 26.28 -9.60
CA ASP A 231 17.88 27.68 -9.71
C ASP A 231 17.74 28.11 -11.18
N ASN A 232 18.73 27.76 -12.01
CA ASN A 232 18.71 27.99 -13.44
C ASN A 232 18.87 26.65 -14.22
N PRO A 233 17.77 25.91 -14.43
CA PRO A 233 17.84 24.63 -15.13
C PRO A 233 18.33 24.75 -16.58
N GLN A 234 18.26 25.93 -17.20
CA GLN A 234 18.78 26.14 -18.56
C GLN A 234 20.31 26.10 -18.62
N GLU A 235 21.01 26.33 -17.52
CA GLU A 235 22.48 26.30 -17.46
C GLU A 235 23.05 24.91 -17.12
N LEU A 236 22.21 23.96 -16.70
CA LEU A 236 22.65 22.60 -16.44
C LEU A 236 23.16 21.92 -17.71
N GLU A 237 24.37 21.38 -17.64
CA GLU A 237 25.04 20.69 -18.75
C GLU A 237 25.02 19.16 -18.53
N PHE A 238 24.66 18.42 -19.57
CA PHE A 238 24.58 16.96 -19.52
C PHE A 238 25.85 16.31 -18.96
N ASN A 239 27.03 16.69 -19.43
CA ASN A 239 28.28 16.03 -19.02
C ASN A 239 28.54 16.15 -17.51
N LYS A 240 28.19 17.30 -16.90
CA LYS A 240 28.35 17.54 -15.45
C LYS A 240 27.36 16.68 -14.65
N VAL A 241 26.09 16.69 -15.05
CA VAL A 241 25.02 15.93 -14.38
C VAL A 241 25.24 14.42 -14.52
N PHE A 242 25.59 13.96 -15.72
CA PHE A 242 25.92 12.56 -15.98
C PHE A 242 27.10 12.09 -15.13
N LEU A 243 28.18 12.87 -15.05
CA LEU A 243 29.34 12.54 -14.22
C LEU A 243 28.96 12.47 -12.72
N LYS A 244 28.06 13.34 -12.26
CA LYS A 244 27.54 13.29 -10.89
C LYS A 244 26.81 11.97 -10.63
N SER A 245 25.91 11.55 -11.52
CA SER A 245 25.23 10.25 -11.44
C SER A 245 26.21 9.08 -11.45
N PHE A 246 27.22 9.12 -12.35
CA PHE A 246 28.23 8.08 -12.45
C PHE A 246 29.00 7.90 -11.13
N LYS A 247 29.36 9.00 -10.46
CA LYS A 247 30.05 8.97 -9.16
C LYS A 247 29.19 8.40 -8.03
N GLN A 248 27.87 8.47 -8.14
CA GLN A 248 26.94 7.95 -7.13
C GLN A 248 26.70 6.45 -7.25
N SER A 249 26.81 5.90 -8.46
CA SER A 249 26.51 4.48 -8.75
C SER A 249 27.60 3.81 -9.60
N PRO A 250 28.89 3.89 -9.21
CA PRO A 250 29.99 3.42 -10.05
C PRO A 250 29.94 1.92 -10.31
N PHE A 251 29.47 1.11 -9.35
CA PHE A 251 29.36 -0.34 -9.50
C PHE A 251 28.28 -0.71 -10.52
N GLU A 252 27.15 -0.03 -10.49
CA GLU A 252 26.05 -0.27 -11.41
C GLU A 252 26.46 0.04 -12.86
N TYR A 253 27.22 1.10 -13.11
CA TYR A 253 27.78 1.34 -14.44
C TYR A 253 28.85 0.31 -14.82
N ALA A 254 29.77 -0.02 -13.91
CA ALA A 254 30.91 -0.90 -14.21
C ALA A 254 30.54 -2.38 -14.39
N THR A 255 29.42 -2.83 -13.80
CA THR A 255 28.96 -4.23 -13.86
C THR A 255 27.87 -4.48 -14.89
N CYS A 256 27.44 -3.45 -15.63
CA CYS A 256 26.41 -3.62 -16.64
C CYS A 256 27.01 -4.15 -17.95
N GLU A 257 26.76 -5.43 -18.24
CA GLU A 257 27.26 -6.14 -19.43
C GLU A 257 26.88 -5.42 -20.74
N ASP A 258 25.69 -4.82 -20.77
CA ASP A 258 25.14 -4.15 -21.96
C ASP A 258 25.94 -2.90 -22.39
N ILE A 259 26.78 -2.35 -21.50
CA ILE A 259 27.55 -1.11 -21.74
C ILE A 259 29.04 -1.26 -21.39
N ILE A 260 29.51 -2.50 -21.23
CA ILE A 260 30.92 -2.76 -20.85
C ILE A 260 31.90 -2.39 -21.97
N SER A 261 31.45 -2.44 -23.23
CA SER A 261 32.26 -2.05 -24.38
C SER A 261 32.22 -0.54 -24.59
N ASP A 262 33.33 0.07 -25.03
CA ASP A 262 33.41 1.50 -25.35
C ASP A 262 32.33 1.95 -26.34
N VAL A 263 32.00 1.09 -27.32
CA VAL A 263 31.00 1.39 -28.35
C VAL A 263 29.60 1.46 -27.75
N ASP A 264 29.25 0.50 -26.89
CA ASP A 264 27.91 0.45 -26.30
C ASP A 264 27.75 1.47 -25.17
N PHE A 265 28.82 1.75 -24.42
CA PHE A 265 28.84 2.86 -23.47
C PHE A 265 28.57 4.20 -24.15
N ARG A 266 29.20 4.48 -25.31
CA ARG A 266 28.93 5.70 -26.09
C ARG A 266 27.48 5.77 -26.58
N LYS A 267 26.93 4.67 -27.10
CA LYS A 267 25.50 4.61 -27.50
C LYS A 267 24.57 4.86 -26.31
N PHE A 268 24.90 4.33 -25.14
CA PHE A 268 24.16 4.57 -23.91
C PHE A 268 24.21 6.05 -23.51
N MET A 269 25.41 6.66 -23.53
CA MET A 269 25.57 8.09 -23.27
C MET A 269 24.78 8.96 -24.25
N ASP A 270 24.75 8.62 -25.54
CA ASP A 270 23.97 9.37 -26.54
C ASP A 270 22.48 9.31 -26.25
N ARG A 271 21.95 8.13 -25.89
CA ARG A 271 20.55 7.97 -25.47
C ARG A 271 20.26 8.78 -24.20
N ALA A 272 21.15 8.73 -23.21
CA ALA A 272 21.03 9.51 -21.98
C ALA A 272 21.03 11.02 -22.27
N ARG A 273 21.87 11.48 -23.19
CA ARG A 273 21.93 12.90 -23.61
C ARG A 273 20.63 13.36 -24.25
N ILE A 274 20.03 12.53 -25.10
CA ILE A 274 18.72 12.81 -25.69
C ILE A 274 17.67 12.96 -24.59
N GLN A 275 17.61 12.01 -23.66
CA GLN A 275 16.63 12.07 -22.56
C GLN A 275 16.85 13.27 -21.64
N PHE A 276 18.10 13.59 -21.27
CA PHE A 276 18.42 14.79 -20.50
C PHE A 276 17.88 16.05 -21.18
N ASN A 277 18.16 16.23 -22.48
CA ASN A 277 17.69 17.39 -23.24
C ASN A 277 16.16 17.45 -23.32
N ASN A 278 15.51 16.30 -23.48
CA ASN A 278 14.05 16.21 -23.49
C ASN A 278 13.44 16.60 -22.14
N ILE A 279 13.96 16.04 -21.03
CA ILE A 279 13.50 16.36 -19.67
C ILE A 279 13.75 17.85 -19.38
N LYS A 280 14.93 18.38 -19.74
CA LYS A 280 15.26 19.81 -19.59
C LYS A 280 14.26 20.69 -20.34
N ARG A 281 13.94 20.36 -21.59
CA ARG A 281 12.91 21.07 -22.36
C ARG A 281 11.54 20.98 -21.69
N VAL A 282 11.16 19.80 -21.21
CA VAL A 282 9.87 19.59 -20.54
C VAL A 282 9.76 20.44 -19.28
N VAL A 283 10.74 20.37 -18.38
CA VAL A 283 10.75 21.14 -17.13
C VAL A 283 10.71 22.65 -17.38
N THR A 284 11.42 23.12 -18.41
CA THR A 284 11.59 24.56 -18.64
C THR A 284 10.59 25.19 -19.60
N ARG A 285 9.90 24.40 -20.43
CA ARG A 285 8.97 24.90 -21.45
C ARG A 285 7.60 24.23 -21.35
N ASP A 286 7.55 22.90 -21.36
CA ASP A 286 6.29 22.16 -21.48
C ASP A 286 5.50 22.20 -20.15
N PHE A 287 6.16 22.12 -18.99
CA PHE A 287 5.55 22.24 -17.66
C PHE A 287 4.84 23.58 -17.43
N PRO A 288 5.49 24.75 -17.64
CA PRO A 288 4.80 26.04 -17.53
C PRO A 288 3.57 26.16 -18.44
N GLN A 289 3.62 25.65 -19.67
CA GLN A 289 2.47 25.66 -20.60
C GLN A 289 1.29 24.81 -20.12
N ARG A 290 1.53 23.90 -19.18
CA ARG A 290 0.53 23.01 -18.57
C ARG A 290 0.25 23.39 -17.11
N ASN A 291 0.64 24.58 -16.68
CA ASN A 291 0.50 25.07 -15.31
C ASN A 291 1.18 24.19 -14.25
N ILE A 292 2.16 23.38 -14.64
CA ILE A 292 3.04 22.67 -13.70
C ILE A 292 4.21 23.61 -13.38
N ASN A 293 4.35 23.97 -12.12
CA ASN A 293 5.39 24.84 -11.60
C ASN A 293 6.44 24.00 -10.85
N PRO A 294 7.63 23.75 -11.43
CA PRO A 294 8.72 23.02 -10.79
C PRO A 294 9.03 23.44 -9.35
N LYS A 295 8.92 24.75 -9.03
CA LYS A 295 9.26 25.27 -7.70
C LYS A 295 8.22 24.92 -6.64
N MET A 296 7.01 24.59 -7.06
CA MET A 296 5.91 24.14 -6.19
C MET A 296 5.75 22.61 -6.21
N SER A 297 6.61 21.91 -6.93
CA SER A 297 6.59 20.46 -7.02
C SER A 297 7.46 19.80 -5.95
N THR A 298 6.97 18.67 -5.46
CA THR A 298 7.67 17.75 -4.57
C THR A 298 8.16 16.55 -5.37
N LEU A 299 9.41 16.13 -5.12
CA LEU A 299 10.03 14.98 -5.75
C LEU A 299 9.87 13.73 -4.88
N GLU A 300 9.57 12.60 -5.50
CA GLU A 300 9.48 11.28 -4.84
C GLU A 300 8.52 11.22 -3.62
N PRO A 301 7.36 11.91 -3.58
CA PRO A 301 6.44 11.82 -2.46
C PRO A 301 5.80 10.42 -2.36
N SER A 302 5.66 9.92 -1.14
CA SER A 302 5.08 8.60 -0.85
C SER A 302 3.73 8.70 -0.16
N PHE A 303 2.85 7.73 -0.42
CA PHE A 303 1.49 7.69 0.11
C PHE A 303 1.07 6.26 0.48
N PHE A 304 0.25 6.15 1.51
CA PHE A 304 -0.49 4.94 1.88
C PHE A 304 -2.00 5.18 1.70
N SER A 305 -2.71 4.18 1.18
CA SER A 305 -4.16 4.19 1.08
C SER A 305 -4.70 2.84 1.53
N GLU A 306 -5.07 2.76 2.81
CA GLU A 306 -5.85 1.65 3.38
C GLU A 306 -7.21 1.54 2.68
N LYS A 307 -7.84 2.68 2.31
CA LYS A 307 -9.11 2.72 1.57
C LYS A 307 -9.13 1.80 0.35
N TYR A 308 -8.04 1.80 -0.43
CA TYR A 308 -7.90 1.01 -1.67
C TYR A 308 -6.89 -0.14 -1.57
N GLY A 309 -6.18 -0.26 -0.45
CA GLY A 309 -5.13 -1.25 -0.23
C GLY A 309 -3.92 -1.06 -1.14
N PHE A 310 -3.48 0.18 -1.34
CA PHE A 310 -2.32 0.54 -2.14
C PHE A 310 -1.31 1.39 -1.39
N GLN A 311 -0.04 1.27 -1.80
CA GLN A 311 1.01 2.20 -1.46
C GLN A 311 1.77 2.59 -2.74
N GLY A 312 2.49 3.71 -2.70
CA GLY A 312 3.38 4.04 -3.79
C GLY A 312 4.09 5.36 -3.62
N ARG A 313 5.06 5.55 -4.52
CA ARG A 313 5.95 6.70 -4.57
C ARG A 313 5.89 7.28 -5.98
N LEU A 314 5.44 8.53 -6.08
CA LEU A 314 5.29 9.23 -7.36
C LEU A 314 6.63 9.86 -7.72
N ASP A 315 6.98 9.99 -9.00
CA ASP A 315 8.21 10.73 -9.35
C ASP A 315 8.09 12.23 -9.04
N LEU A 316 6.94 12.85 -9.36
CA LEU A 316 6.69 14.26 -9.07
C LEU A 316 5.21 14.54 -8.77
N LEU A 317 4.96 15.34 -7.74
CA LEU A 317 3.64 15.86 -7.38
C LEU A 317 3.70 17.38 -7.18
N GLN A 318 2.78 18.11 -7.81
CA GLN A 318 2.43 19.44 -7.37
C GLN A 318 1.10 19.36 -6.60
N ALA A 319 1.12 19.77 -5.34
CA ALA A 319 -0.08 19.84 -4.53
C ALA A 319 -1.09 20.83 -5.12
N GLY A 320 -2.39 20.53 -4.97
CA GLY A 320 -3.45 21.46 -5.31
C GLY A 320 -3.41 22.69 -4.40
N TYR A 321 -3.87 23.83 -4.92
CA TYR A 321 -3.98 25.07 -4.16
C TYR A 321 -5.17 25.87 -4.68
N GLU A 322 -6.11 26.21 -3.79
CA GLU A 322 -7.40 26.83 -4.15
C GLU A 322 -8.08 26.04 -5.28
N ASP A 323 -8.33 26.67 -6.43
CA ASP A 323 -8.97 26.05 -7.60
C ASP A 323 -8.00 25.25 -8.49
N ASN A 324 -6.69 25.19 -8.16
CA ASN A 324 -5.75 24.41 -8.94
C ASN A 324 -5.79 22.92 -8.58
N PRO A 325 -5.92 22.02 -9.58
CA PRO A 325 -5.87 20.59 -9.34
C PRO A 325 -4.48 20.14 -8.88
N TYR A 326 -4.45 19.00 -8.19
CA TYR A 326 -3.22 18.25 -7.96
C TYR A 326 -2.66 17.79 -9.31
N ARG A 327 -1.34 17.87 -9.48
CA ARG A 327 -0.68 17.46 -10.73
C ARG A 327 0.35 16.38 -10.46
N ILE A 328 0.10 15.19 -10.99
CA ILE A 328 0.98 14.03 -10.92
C ILE A 328 1.78 13.95 -12.22
N VAL A 329 3.09 13.74 -12.13
CA VAL A 329 3.93 13.40 -13.29
C VAL A 329 4.71 12.12 -13.00
N GLU A 330 4.47 11.07 -13.78
CA GLU A 330 5.21 9.81 -13.75
C GLU A 330 6.19 9.73 -14.92
N LEU A 331 7.48 9.52 -14.65
CA LEU A 331 8.54 9.43 -15.65
C LEU A 331 8.68 8.01 -16.21
N LYS A 332 8.79 7.91 -17.54
CA LYS A 332 9.08 6.65 -18.25
C LYS A 332 10.22 6.84 -19.24
N SER A 333 11.35 6.17 -18.97
CA SER A 333 12.57 6.22 -19.78
C SER A 333 12.65 5.17 -20.88
N GLY A 334 11.76 4.17 -20.83
CA GLY A 334 11.73 3.05 -21.76
C GLY A 334 11.29 3.43 -23.18
N ARG A 335 11.11 2.40 -24.00
CA ARG A 335 10.57 2.59 -25.36
C ARG A 335 9.18 3.21 -25.32
N LEU A 336 8.88 4.03 -26.32
CA LEU A 336 7.54 4.59 -26.48
C LEU A 336 6.50 3.49 -26.74
N PRO A 337 5.23 3.71 -26.32
CA PRO A 337 4.13 2.80 -26.62
C PRO A 337 4.01 2.54 -28.13
N TRP A 338 3.84 1.28 -28.52
CA TRP A 338 3.65 0.90 -29.92
C TRP A 338 2.19 1.08 -30.35
N PRO A 339 1.88 1.63 -31.53
CA PRO A 339 2.83 2.15 -32.50
C PRO A 339 3.30 3.57 -32.14
N THR A 340 4.60 3.81 -32.31
CA THR A 340 5.28 5.01 -31.78
C THR A 340 4.83 6.33 -32.40
N HIS A 341 4.21 6.28 -33.58
CA HIS A 341 3.64 7.45 -34.26
C HIS A 341 2.32 7.94 -33.62
N HIS A 342 1.67 7.14 -32.77
CA HIS A 342 0.51 7.57 -32.00
C HIS A 342 0.95 8.41 -30.80
N THR A 343 0.96 9.72 -31.00
CA THR A 343 1.51 10.72 -30.08
C THR A 343 0.78 10.79 -28.72
N GLY A 344 -0.50 10.42 -28.69
CA GLY A 344 -1.31 10.37 -27.46
C GLY A 344 -1.39 8.98 -26.80
N LYS A 345 -0.82 7.92 -27.40
CA LYS A 345 -0.98 6.56 -26.86
C LYS A 345 -0.27 6.42 -25.51
N ILE A 346 -0.91 5.79 -24.54
CA ILE A 346 -0.28 5.43 -23.26
C ILE A 346 -0.16 3.90 -23.22
N ASN A 347 0.94 3.38 -22.65
CA ASN A 347 1.05 1.94 -22.37
C ASN A 347 0.13 1.60 -21.19
N LEU A 348 -0.61 0.50 -21.27
CA LEU A 348 -1.59 0.12 -20.25
C LEU A 348 -0.99 0.03 -18.84
N SER A 349 0.21 -0.51 -18.67
CA SER A 349 0.86 -0.57 -17.36
C SER A 349 1.13 0.83 -16.77
N HIS A 350 1.52 1.80 -17.60
CA HIS A 350 1.77 3.17 -17.16
C HIS A 350 0.46 3.90 -16.83
N GLU A 351 -0.62 3.63 -17.59
CA GLU A 351 -1.96 4.13 -17.30
C GLU A 351 -2.49 3.58 -15.97
N VAL A 352 -2.30 2.28 -15.72
CA VAL A 352 -2.67 1.64 -14.46
C VAL A 352 -1.92 2.26 -13.29
N GLN A 353 -0.61 2.45 -13.41
CA GLN A 353 0.19 3.04 -12.34
C GLN A 353 -0.28 4.45 -11.98
N THR A 354 -0.56 5.29 -12.99
CA THR A 354 -1.09 6.65 -12.74
C THR A 354 -2.53 6.64 -12.21
N ALA A 355 -3.38 5.69 -12.61
CA ALA A 355 -4.70 5.51 -12.02
C ALA A 355 -4.63 5.15 -10.53
N VAL A 356 -3.70 4.28 -10.12
CA VAL A 356 -3.45 3.95 -8.71
C VAL A 356 -2.96 5.17 -7.93
N TYR A 357 -2.06 5.98 -8.51
CA TYR A 357 -1.65 7.23 -7.85
C TYR A 357 -2.82 8.20 -7.65
N ARG A 358 -3.74 8.33 -8.62
CA ARG A 358 -4.95 9.14 -8.42
C ARG A 358 -5.78 8.62 -7.25
N LEU A 359 -6.09 7.32 -7.20
CA LEU A 359 -6.85 6.72 -6.11
C LEU A 359 -6.20 7.00 -4.73
N MET A 360 -4.87 6.97 -4.64
CA MET A 360 -4.18 7.32 -3.40
C MET A 360 -4.31 8.81 -3.05
N ILE A 361 -4.14 9.72 -4.01
CA ILE A 361 -4.31 11.17 -3.79
C ILE A 361 -5.76 11.51 -3.42
N GLU A 362 -6.76 10.86 -4.05
CA GLU A 362 -8.17 10.98 -3.69
C GLU A 362 -8.40 10.58 -2.23
N SER A 363 -7.84 9.44 -1.82
CA SER A 363 -7.95 8.92 -0.45
C SER A 363 -7.27 9.81 0.57
N VAL A 364 -6.05 10.26 0.30
CA VAL A 364 -5.21 10.98 1.28
C VAL A 364 -5.70 12.42 1.48
N TYR A 365 -6.05 13.11 0.38
CA TYR A 365 -6.41 14.53 0.41
C TYR A 365 -7.91 14.79 0.29
N ASN A 366 -8.73 13.73 0.36
CA ASN A 366 -10.19 13.78 0.21
C ASN A 366 -10.62 14.58 -1.04
N GLN A 367 -9.96 14.29 -2.17
CA GLN A 367 -10.19 14.97 -3.44
C GLN A 367 -11.06 14.13 -4.35
N THR A 368 -11.70 14.78 -5.31
CA THR A 368 -12.37 14.07 -6.41
C THR A 368 -11.41 13.91 -7.59
N SER A 369 -11.61 12.87 -8.39
CA SER A 369 -10.82 12.61 -9.61
C SER A 369 -10.73 13.81 -10.56
N ARG A 370 -11.73 14.70 -10.57
CA ARG A 370 -11.75 15.93 -11.38
C ARG A 370 -10.72 16.97 -10.96
N ASN A 371 -10.26 16.92 -9.71
CA ASN A 371 -9.27 17.83 -9.16
C ASN A 371 -7.84 17.23 -9.21
N ILE A 372 -7.62 16.19 -10.01
CA ILE A 372 -6.34 15.49 -10.11
C ILE A 372 -5.99 15.25 -11.58
N ASP A 373 -4.99 15.98 -12.06
CA ASP A 373 -4.39 15.81 -13.38
C ASP A 373 -3.21 14.84 -13.29
N ALA A 374 -3.28 13.72 -14.00
CA ALA A 374 -2.17 12.77 -14.09
C ALA A 374 -1.55 12.77 -15.49
N ALA A 375 -0.23 13.01 -15.55
CA ALA A 375 0.55 12.97 -16.77
C ALA A 375 1.68 11.95 -16.69
N ILE A 376 2.03 11.38 -17.83
CA ILE A 376 3.18 10.49 -18.00
C ILE A 376 4.19 11.21 -18.88
N LEU A 377 5.41 11.36 -18.36
CA LEU A 377 6.56 11.91 -19.04
C LEU A 377 7.37 10.80 -19.72
N TYR A 378 7.16 10.60 -21.01
CA TYR A 378 7.99 9.73 -21.84
C TYR A 378 9.27 10.47 -22.27
N SER A 379 10.35 10.35 -21.49
CA SER A 379 11.62 11.07 -21.75
C SER A 379 12.29 10.64 -23.06
N ALA A 380 12.01 9.43 -23.56
CA ALA A 380 12.55 8.92 -24.82
C ALA A 380 11.91 9.54 -26.07
N SER A 381 10.81 10.29 -25.96
CA SER A 381 10.18 10.92 -27.13
C SER A 381 11.04 12.05 -27.70
N ILE A 382 11.38 11.95 -28.99
CA ILE A 382 12.23 12.93 -29.69
C ILE A 382 11.43 14.10 -30.30
N TYR A 383 10.09 13.99 -30.35
CA TYR A 383 9.24 15.05 -30.89
C TYR A 383 8.80 16.01 -29.79
N SER A 384 9.06 17.31 -30.00
CA SER A 384 8.64 18.36 -29.08
C SER A 384 7.13 18.36 -28.87
N GLY A 385 6.70 18.52 -27.62
CA GLY A 385 5.28 18.50 -27.23
C GLY A 385 4.65 17.12 -27.09
N GLN A 386 5.35 16.02 -27.39
CA GLN A 386 4.81 14.65 -27.30
C GLN A 386 5.32 13.84 -26.08
N ASN A 387 6.18 14.46 -25.26
CA ASN A 387 6.77 13.80 -24.09
C ASN A 387 5.76 13.68 -22.94
N LEU A 388 4.87 14.65 -22.76
CA LEU A 388 3.82 14.61 -21.75
C LEU A 388 2.51 14.10 -22.34
N ARG A 389 2.01 12.99 -21.79
CA ARG A 389 0.73 12.38 -22.18
C ARG A 389 -0.18 12.32 -20.95
N PHE A 390 -1.38 12.85 -21.04
CA PHE A 390 -2.33 12.91 -19.93
C PHE A 390 -3.18 11.66 -19.89
N SER A 391 -3.26 11.05 -18.71
CA SER A 391 -4.04 9.84 -18.48
C SER A 391 -5.48 10.20 -18.17
N ALA A 392 -6.43 9.69 -18.96
CA ALA A 392 -7.85 9.92 -18.71
C ALA A 392 -8.36 9.10 -17.52
N ILE A 393 -9.52 9.49 -16.99
CA ILE A 393 -10.17 8.82 -15.85
C ILE A 393 -11.10 7.76 -16.41
N TYR A 394 -10.84 6.49 -16.07
CA TYR A 394 -11.60 5.35 -16.55
C TYR A 394 -12.05 4.49 -15.37
N GLN A 395 -13.27 4.74 -14.89
CA GLN A 395 -13.82 4.04 -13.72
C GLN A 395 -13.86 2.52 -13.87
N ASN A 396 -14.04 2.02 -15.10
CA ASN A 396 -14.01 0.57 -15.36
C ASN A 396 -12.60 0.00 -15.15
N LEU A 397 -11.56 0.71 -15.59
CA LEU A 397 -10.17 0.31 -15.37
C LEU A 397 -9.83 0.30 -13.89
N GLU A 398 -10.26 1.31 -13.13
CA GLU A 398 -10.05 1.36 -11.67
C GLU A 398 -10.69 0.15 -10.96
N LYS A 399 -11.90 -0.24 -11.35
CA LYS A 399 -12.54 -1.46 -10.84
C LYS A 399 -11.80 -2.73 -11.23
N GLU A 400 -11.27 -2.82 -12.46
CA GLU A 400 -10.46 -3.95 -12.90
C GLU A 400 -9.14 -4.05 -12.11
N ILE A 401 -8.48 -2.92 -11.85
CA ILE A 401 -7.27 -2.82 -11.02
C ILE A 401 -7.55 -3.35 -9.62
N LEU A 402 -8.63 -2.88 -8.98
CA LEU A 402 -9.00 -3.28 -7.62
C LEU A 402 -9.45 -4.74 -7.55
N ASN A 403 -10.17 -5.25 -8.55
CA ASN A 403 -10.50 -6.67 -8.62
C ASN A 403 -9.24 -7.53 -8.78
N LEU A 404 -8.29 -7.12 -9.63
CA LEU A 404 -7.02 -7.84 -9.79
C LEU A 404 -6.19 -7.80 -8.49
N ARG A 405 -6.19 -6.67 -7.78
CA ARG A 405 -5.59 -6.54 -6.45
C ARG A 405 -6.21 -7.52 -5.45
N ASN A 406 -7.53 -7.65 -5.41
CA ASN A 406 -8.19 -8.65 -4.53
C ASN A 406 -7.75 -10.09 -4.85
N LEU A 407 -7.59 -10.43 -6.13
CA LEU A 407 -7.07 -11.75 -6.54
C LEU A 407 -5.61 -11.95 -6.11
N ILE A 408 -4.77 -10.92 -6.18
CA ILE A 408 -3.40 -10.99 -5.66
C ILE A 408 -3.41 -11.25 -4.16
N VAL A 409 -4.16 -10.45 -3.40
CA VAL A 409 -4.22 -10.58 -1.94
C VAL A 409 -4.78 -11.95 -1.52
N TYR A 410 -5.76 -12.48 -2.23
CA TYR A 410 -6.25 -13.84 -2.03
C TYR A 410 -5.14 -14.89 -2.22
N ASN A 411 -4.32 -14.77 -3.28
CA ASN A 411 -3.21 -15.69 -3.51
C ASN A 411 -2.14 -15.58 -2.41
N GLU A 412 -1.79 -14.36 -2.01
CA GLU A 412 -0.82 -14.13 -0.92
C GLU A 412 -1.31 -14.74 0.40
N PHE A 413 -2.60 -14.55 0.71
CA PHE A 413 -3.22 -15.19 1.87
C PHE A 413 -3.18 -16.72 1.77
N THR A 414 -3.55 -17.27 0.61
CA THR A 414 -3.55 -18.72 0.35
C THR A 414 -2.16 -19.32 0.52
N ILE A 415 -1.11 -18.70 -0.01
CA ILE A 415 0.27 -19.18 0.21
C ILE A 415 0.65 -19.11 1.69
N SER A 416 0.29 -18.02 2.38
CA SER A 416 0.69 -17.78 3.77
C SER A 416 0.03 -18.75 4.78
N GLN A 417 -1.21 -19.17 4.52
CA GLN A 417 -2.01 -20.02 5.42
C GLN A 417 -2.15 -21.46 4.93
N GLY A 418 -1.84 -21.74 3.66
CA GLY A 418 -2.05 -23.04 3.01
C GLY A 418 -0.94 -24.07 3.26
N GLY A 419 -0.83 -25.01 2.34
CA GLY A 419 0.21 -26.03 2.25
C GLY A 419 1.22 -25.78 1.14
N VAL A 420 2.08 -26.77 0.91
CA VAL A 420 3.04 -26.76 -0.20
C VAL A 420 2.32 -26.97 -1.54
N GLU A 421 1.21 -27.69 -1.49
CA GLU A 421 0.31 -27.98 -2.58
C GLU A 421 -0.23 -26.67 -3.19
N ASP A 422 -0.65 -25.71 -2.36
CA ASP A 422 -1.13 -24.40 -2.83
C ASP A 422 -0.04 -23.62 -3.60
N VAL A 423 1.21 -23.70 -3.14
CA VAL A 423 2.35 -23.09 -3.85
C VAL A 423 2.59 -23.77 -5.18
N GLN A 424 2.54 -25.10 -5.19
CA GLN A 424 2.70 -25.89 -6.41
C GLN A 424 1.59 -25.55 -7.44
N ASP A 425 0.33 -25.50 -7.00
CA ASP A 425 -0.81 -25.20 -7.85
C ASP A 425 -0.70 -23.81 -8.50
N LEU A 426 -0.15 -22.82 -7.79
CA LEU A 426 0.12 -21.49 -8.35
C LEU A 426 1.21 -21.51 -9.41
N PHE A 427 2.29 -22.27 -9.21
CA PHE A 427 3.31 -22.45 -10.24
C PHE A 427 2.74 -23.15 -11.49
N GLU A 428 1.92 -24.18 -11.30
CA GLU A 428 1.25 -24.87 -12.41
C GLU A 428 0.27 -23.94 -13.14
N SER A 429 -0.43 -23.08 -12.39
CA SER A 429 -1.38 -22.10 -12.93
C SER A 429 -0.73 -21.04 -13.81
N LEU A 430 0.59 -20.82 -13.74
CA LEU A 430 1.28 -19.87 -14.64
C LEU A 430 1.04 -20.18 -16.13
N ARG A 431 0.84 -21.46 -16.49
CA ARG A 431 0.51 -21.91 -17.86
C ARG A 431 -0.76 -21.27 -18.41
N THR A 432 -1.73 -20.98 -17.54
CA THR A 432 -3.00 -20.38 -17.92
C THR A 432 -2.85 -18.97 -18.48
N MET A 433 -1.72 -18.30 -18.22
CA MET A 433 -1.40 -16.99 -18.81
C MET A 433 -0.98 -17.07 -20.27
N ILE A 434 -0.67 -18.27 -20.79
CA ILE A 434 -0.40 -18.48 -22.21
C ILE A 434 -1.75 -18.61 -22.92
N SER A 435 -2.14 -17.57 -23.64
CA SER A 435 -3.43 -17.56 -24.33
C SER A 435 -3.47 -18.64 -25.42
N THR A 436 -4.57 -19.40 -25.43
CA THR A 436 -4.88 -20.39 -26.47
C THR A 436 -5.54 -19.77 -27.71
N THR A 437 -6.04 -18.54 -27.59
CA THR A 437 -6.84 -17.86 -28.64
C THR A 437 -6.14 -16.63 -29.22
N LYS A 438 -5.25 -15.98 -28.47
CA LYS A 438 -4.45 -14.83 -28.92
C LYS A 438 -2.97 -15.19 -28.90
N ARG A 439 -2.19 -14.63 -29.84
CA ARG A 439 -0.74 -14.82 -29.84
C ARG A 439 -0.14 -14.20 -28.58
N THR A 440 0.42 -15.05 -27.74
CA THR A 440 1.26 -14.64 -26.60
C THR A 440 2.69 -14.41 -27.11
N PRO A 441 3.36 -13.28 -26.76
CA PRO A 441 4.72 -13.03 -27.22
C PRO A 441 5.71 -14.12 -26.79
N ASP A 442 6.62 -14.49 -27.69
CA ASP A 442 7.54 -15.62 -27.49
C ASP A 442 8.44 -15.42 -26.25
N PHE A 443 8.90 -14.18 -26.00
CA PHE A 443 9.68 -13.87 -24.80
C PHE A 443 8.91 -14.15 -23.50
N PHE A 444 7.59 -13.93 -23.49
CA PHE A 444 6.76 -14.16 -22.30
C PHE A 444 6.51 -15.64 -22.09
N VAL A 445 6.26 -16.39 -23.18
CA VAL A 445 6.18 -17.86 -23.14
C VAL A 445 7.48 -18.47 -22.64
N GLN A 446 8.63 -17.97 -23.09
CA GLN A 446 9.95 -18.41 -22.64
C GLN A 446 10.16 -18.15 -21.14
N LYS A 447 9.68 -17.02 -20.59
CA LYS A 447 9.74 -16.75 -19.14
C LYS A 447 9.00 -17.81 -18.32
N ILE A 448 7.78 -18.16 -18.72
CA ILE A 448 6.98 -19.18 -18.02
C ILE A 448 7.66 -20.56 -18.14
N ARG A 449 8.08 -20.94 -19.35
CA ARG A 449 8.78 -22.22 -19.58
C ARG A 449 10.10 -22.31 -18.82
N ALA A 450 10.83 -21.22 -18.63
CA ALA A 450 12.06 -21.22 -17.86
C ALA A 450 11.79 -21.64 -16.41
N ILE A 451 10.75 -21.08 -15.77
CA ILE A 451 10.33 -21.47 -14.41
C ILE A 451 9.95 -22.94 -14.36
N GLU A 452 9.12 -23.40 -15.29
CA GLU A 452 8.70 -24.80 -15.34
C GLU A 452 9.87 -25.76 -15.52
N ASN A 453 10.78 -25.47 -16.45
CA ASN A 453 11.94 -26.31 -16.72
C ASN A 453 12.86 -26.38 -15.49
N THR A 454 13.08 -25.27 -14.79
CA THR A 454 13.85 -25.26 -13.54
C THR A 454 13.20 -26.17 -12.50
N LEU A 455 11.89 -26.10 -12.30
CA LEU A 455 11.17 -26.93 -11.32
C LEU A 455 11.15 -28.41 -11.69
N ILE A 456 11.06 -28.75 -12.98
CA ILE A 456 11.12 -30.14 -13.48
C ILE A 456 12.50 -30.77 -13.24
N GLN A 457 13.58 -29.98 -13.37
CA GLN A 457 14.95 -30.44 -13.18
C GLN A 457 15.35 -30.59 -11.69
N CYS A 458 14.54 -30.07 -10.77
CA CYS A 458 14.78 -30.20 -9.33
C CYS A 458 14.50 -31.63 -8.86
N THR A 459 15.34 -32.11 -7.94
CA THR A 459 15.03 -33.30 -7.14
C THR A 459 13.78 -33.05 -6.27
N PRO A 460 13.07 -34.10 -5.82
CA PRO A 460 11.92 -33.94 -4.93
C PRO A 460 12.23 -33.15 -3.66
N VAL A 461 13.43 -33.32 -3.10
CA VAL A 461 13.88 -32.60 -1.89
C VAL A 461 14.12 -31.11 -2.18
N GLU A 462 14.83 -30.77 -3.27
CA GLU A 462 15.06 -29.37 -3.67
C GLU A 462 13.73 -28.64 -3.93
N ARG A 463 12.77 -29.31 -4.60
CA ARG A 463 11.45 -28.74 -4.89
C ARG A 463 10.62 -28.53 -3.61
N MET A 464 10.61 -29.51 -2.72
CA MET A 464 9.92 -29.41 -1.42
C MET A 464 10.54 -28.30 -0.56
N TYR A 465 11.87 -28.21 -0.50
CA TYR A 465 12.59 -27.14 0.18
C TYR A 465 12.17 -25.78 -0.37
N PHE A 466 12.21 -25.62 -1.70
CA PHE A 466 11.84 -24.36 -2.35
C PHE A 466 10.40 -23.95 -2.01
N TYR A 467 9.42 -24.83 -2.16
CA TYR A 467 8.02 -24.49 -1.87
C TYR A 467 7.78 -24.17 -0.39
N ARG A 468 8.43 -24.90 0.53
CA ARG A 468 8.36 -24.61 1.97
C ARG A 468 8.92 -23.22 2.30
N PHE A 469 10.04 -22.83 1.69
CA PHE A 469 10.62 -21.50 1.92
C PHE A 469 9.84 -20.39 1.21
N VAL A 470 9.21 -20.65 0.05
CA VAL A 470 8.26 -19.72 -0.58
C VAL A 470 7.09 -19.42 0.36
N GLN A 471 6.52 -20.46 0.97
CA GLN A 471 5.47 -20.34 1.96
C GLN A 471 5.95 -19.57 3.20
N PHE A 472 7.11 -19.93 3.75
CA PHE A 472 7.69 -19.25 4.92
C PHE A 472 7.87 -17.75 4.66
N ILE A 473 8.53 -17.38 3.55
CA ILE A 473 8.74 -15.97 3.17
C ILE A 473 7.39 -15.27 2.98
N SER A 474 6.40 -15.93 2.37
CA SER A 474 5.07 -15.34 2.17
C SER A 474 4.38 -15.08 3.50
N LYS A 475 4.51 -15.99 4.46
CA LYS A 475 3.94 -15.83 5.80
C LYS A 475 4.61 -14.68 6.54
N GLU A 476 5.93 -14.61 6.54
CA GLU A 476 6.67 -13.51 7.18
C GLU A 476 6.35 -12.15 6.53
N LEU A 477 6.27 -12.08 5.20
CA LEU A 477 5.87 -10.86 4.50
C LEU A 477 4.43 -10.45 4.83
N TYR A 478 3.52 -11.42 4.92
CA TYR A 478 2.13 -11.16 5.30
C TYR A 478 2.06 -10.63 6.74
N LEU A 479 2.79 -11.23 7.69
CA LEU A 479 2.94 -10.76 9.07
C LEU A 479 3.55 -9.35 9.14
N GLN A 480 4.59 -9.05 8.36
CA GLN A 480 5.15 -7.71 8.31
C GLN A 480 4.13 -6.67 7.83
N LYS A 481 3.29 -7.02 6.84
CA LYS A 481 2.34 -6.07 6.25
C LYS A 481 1.18 -5.78 7.18
N ILE A 482 0.51 -6.82 7.66
CA ILE A 482 -0.76 -6.66 8.38
C ILE A 482 -0.63 -6.81 9.91
N GLY A 483 0.53 -7.25 10.40
CA GLY A 483 0.81 -7.48 11.81
C GLY A 483 0.33 -8.83 12.35
N ASP A 484 0.86 -9.22 13.50
CA ASP A 484 0.33 -10.29 14.35
C ASP A 484 0.25 -9.82 15.79
N ILE A 485 -0.97 -9.66 16.28
CA ILE A 485 -1.25 -9.06 17.58
C ILE A 485 -1.21 -10.13 18.70
N ALA A 486 -0.52 -11.24 18.47
CA ALA A 486 -0.10 -12.18 19.52
C ALA A 486 1.00 -11.59 20.43
N HIS A 487 1.65 -10.51 20.00
CA HIS A 487 2.63 -9.76 20.78
C HIS A 487 1.97 -8.55 21.45
N GLU A 488 2.47 -8.14 22.62
CA GLU A 488 1.94 -7.01 23.39
C GLU A 488 2.14 -5.66 22.69
N SER A 489 3.02 -5.57 21.68
CA SER A 489 3.30 -4.34 20.92
C SER A 489 2.64 -4.33 19.53
N PRO A 490 2.17 -3.17 19.03
CA PRO A 490 1.69 -3.02 17.65
C PRO A 490 2.81 -3.36 16.66
N VAL A 491 2.65 -4.46 15.92
CA VAL A 491 3.65 -4.93 14.94
C VAL A 491 3.11 -4.88 13.52
N GLY A 492 4.01 -4.67 12.57
CA GLY A 492 3.71 -4.62 11.13
C GLY A 492 3.27 -3.23 10.64
N VAL A 493 3.28 -3.03 9.32
CA VAL A 493 3.01 -1.71 8.69
C VAL A 493 1.60 -1.22 9.01
N ALA A 494 0.61 -2.13 9.01
CA ALA A 494 -0.77 -1.75 9.28
C ALA A 494 -1.00 -1.23 10.70
N ALA A 495 -0.09 -1.51 11.65
CA ALA A 495 -0.16 -0.94 12.99
C ALA A 495 -0.21 0.60 12.95
N LEU A 496 0.42 1.25 11.96
CA LEU A 496 0.41 2.71 11.79
C LEU A 496 -1.01 3.32 11.72
N TRP A 497 -2.00 2.55 11.29
CA TRP A 497 -3.40 3.00 11.21
C TRP A 497 -4.42 2.10 11.93
N ASN A 498 -4.04 0.89 12.31
CA ASN A 498 -4.90 -0.02 13.07
C ASN A 498 -4.73 0.10 14.60
N SER A 499 -3.65 0.72 15.08
CA SER A 499 -3.45 1.03 16.50
C SER A 499 -3.71 2.50 16.80
N GLU A 500 -4.03 2.81 18.04
CA GLU A 500 -4.15 4.19 18.48
C GLU A 500 -2.76 4.83 18.63
N PHE A 501 -2.69 6.15 18.42
CA PHE A 501 -1.42 6.89 18.43
C PHE A 501 -0.68 6.76 19.78
N TRP A 502 -1.41 6.81 20.89
CA TRP A 502 -0.86 6.70 22.23
C TRP A 502 -0.31 5.30 22.53
N GLU A 503 -0.91 4.23 21.99
CA GLU A 503 -0.40 2.86 22.15
C GLU A 503 1.01 2.74 21.55
N ARG A 504 1.22 3.37 20.39
CA ARG A 504 2.55 3.41 19.73
C ARG A 504 3.54 4.30 20.48
N ALA A 505 3.07 5.40 21.06
CA ALA A 505 3.88 6.27 21.90
C ALA A 505 4.37 5.52 23.17
N GLU A 506 3.48 4.80 23.85
CA GLU A 506 3.81 3.97 25.02
C GLU A 506 4.73 2.80 24.67
N ALA A 507 4.59 2.22 23.47
CA ALA A 507 5.52 1.22 22.92
C ALA A 507 6.89 1.80 22.54
N LEU A 508 7.09 3.12 22.67
CA LEU A 508 8.32 3.84 22.32
C LEU A 508 8.69 3.81 20.83
N ASP A 509 7.74 3.46 19.96
CA ASP A 509 7.95 3.26 18.50
C ASP A 509 7.71 4.53 17.67
N LEU A 510 7.57 5.68 18.34
CA LEU A 510 7.19 6.96 17.74
C LEU A 510 8.00 8.10 18.38
N LEU A 511 8.45 9.04 17.55
CA LEU A 511 8.86 10.38 17.98
C LEU A 511 7.84 11.38 17.44
N TYR A 512 7.29 12.25 18.29
CA TYR A 512 6.23 13.18 17.88
C TYR A 512 6.39 14.59 18.45
N ASP A 513 5.54 15.51 17.99
CA ASP A 513 5.59 16.94 18.28
C ASP A 513 6.97 17.58 17.97
N LEU A 514 7.69 16.98 17.02
CA LEU A 514 9.01 17.43 16.61
C LEU A 514 8.92 18.74 15.83
N THR A 515 9.86 19.65 16.04
CA THR A 515 9.96 20.89 15.26
C THR A 515 11.22 20.91 14.41
N ILE A 516 11.14 21.45 13.20
CA ILE A 516 12.31 21.56 12.33
C ILE A 516 13.27 22.62 12.87
N LYS A 517 14.50 22.22 13.20
CA LYS A 517 15.60 23.12 13.58
C LYS A 517 16.36 23.63 12.37
N ALA A 518 16.69 22.73 11.45
CA ALA A 518 17.49 23.04 10.28
C ALA A 518 17.24 22.02 9.16
N ILE A 519 17.39 22.47 7.92
CA ILE A 519 17.38 21.65 6.72
C ILE A 519 18.70 21.89 5.99
N ASP A 520 19.48 20.83 5.76
CA ASP A 520 20.69 20.85 4.95
C ASP A 520 20.45 20.07 3.66
N ASP A 521 20.50 20.77 2.53
CA ASP A 521 20.42 20.21 1.18
C ASP A 521 21.64 20.61 0.33
N SER A 522 22.76 20.94 0.97
CA SER A 522 24.02 21.26 0.29
C SER A 522 24.69 20.02 -0.34
N GLY A 523 24.44 18.83 0.22
CA GLY A 523 25.02 17.53 -0.16
C GLY A 523 24.45 16.91 -1.45
N ASN A 524 24.34 15.58 -1.52
CA ASN A 524 23.56 14.92 -2.59
C ASN A 524 22.15 14.56 -2.11
N ASP A 525 22.05 14.31 -0.81
CA ASP A 525 20.89 14.05 0.00
C ASP A 525 20.33 15.34 0.64
N MET A 526 19.20 15.20 1.33
CA MET A 526 18.68 16.22 2.23
C MET A 526 18.67 15.67 3.65
N LYS A 527 19.13 16.46 4.60
CA LYS A 527 19.07 16.14 6.03
C LYS A 527 18.19 17.14 6.74
N ILE A 528 17.32 16.67 7.62
CA ILE A 528 16.51 17.52 8.47
C ILE A 528 16.85 17.20 9.92
N VAL A 529 17.21 18.24 10.67
CA VAL A 529 17.41 18.16 12.11
C VAL A 529 16.12 18.62 12.78
N PHE A 530 15.56 17.75 13.60
CA PHE A 530 14.38 18.01 14.39
C PHE A 530 14.75 18.21 15.86
N ASN A 531 14.11 19.17 16.54
CA ASN A 531 14.16 19.27 18.00
C ASN A 531 13.09 18.37 18.61
N ARG A 532 13.45 17.70 19.70
CA ARG A 532 12.51 17.03 20.59
C ARG A 532 11.94 18.07 21.56
N THR A 533 10.62 18.25 21.54
CA THR A 533 9.94 19.32 22.28
C THR A 533 9.21 18.82 23.51
N THR A 534 9.07 17.50 23.67
CA THR A 534 8.38 16.84 24.79
C THR A 534 9.30 15.84 25.48
N HIS A 535 9.23 15.77 26.80
CA HIS A 535 9.91 14.78 27.63
C HIS A 535 9.43 13.35 27.37
N GLN A 536 8.24 13.19 26.75
CA GLN A 536 7.74 11.88 26.36
C GLN A 536 8.60 11.22 25.27
N ASN A 537 9.43 12.01 24.57
CA ASN A 537 10.40 11.51 23.60
C ASN A 537 11.79 11.24 24.21
N ASP A 538 11.97 11.30 25.53
CA ASP A 538 13.28 11.10 26.17
C ASP A 538 13.76 9.65 26.00
N LEU A 539 12.83 8.69 25.97
CA LEU A 539 13.08 7.28 25.69
C LEU A 539 12.36 6.90 24.40
N VAL A 540 13.08 6.32 23.45
CA VAL A 540 12.50 5.81 22.21
C VAL A 540 13.23 4.57 21.72
N ASN A 541 12.51 3.70 21.01
CA ASN A 541 13.03 2.50 20.37
C ASN A 541 13.55 2.81 18.96
N PHE A 542 14.43 3.79 18.82
CA PHE A 542 15.07 4.15 17.55
C PHE A 542 16.59 4.09 17.65
N ARG A 543 17.24 3.67 16.56
CA ARG A 543 18.69 3.55 16.42
C ARG A 543 19.17 4.26 15.17
N GLU A 544 20.42 4.68 15.20
CA GLU A 544 21.08 5.18 13.99
C GLU A 544 21.12 4.07 12.93
N GLY A 545 20.69 4.40 11.71
CA GLY A 545 20.54 3.46 10.62
C GLY A 545 19.12 2.90 10.44
N ASP A 546 18.21 3.10 11.40
CA ASP A 546 16.82 2.69 11.25
C ASP A 546 16.14 3.47 10.11
N ILE A 547 15.37 2.75 9.30
CA ILE A 547 14.51 3.33 8.27
C ILE A 547 13.24 3.86 8.93
N CYS A 548 12.81 5.04 8.51
CA CYS A 548 11.68 5.71 9.13
C CYS A 548 10.81 6.43 8.11
N ILE A 549 9.55 6.62 8.49
CA ILE A 549 8.62 7.51 7.84
C ILE A 549 8.49 8.80 8.63
N VAL A 550 8.40 9.92 7.94
CA VAL A 550 8.26 11.25 8.53
C VAL A 550 7.06 11.95 7.89
N TYR A 551 6.17 12.49 8.71
CA TYR A 551 4.95 13.17 8.25
C TYR A 551 4.54 14.32 9.19
N PRO A 552 3.83 15.35 8.68
CA PRO A 552 3.29 16.42 9.50
C PRO A 552 2.24 15.93 10.51
N ARG A 553 2.23 16.51 11.70
CA ARG A 553 1.21 16.25 12.71
C ARG A 553 0.84 17.52 13.47
N ASN A 554 0.09 18.40 12.83
CA ASN A 554 -0.38 19.64 13.46
C ASN A 554 -1.68 19.42 14.25
N SER A 555 -2.38 18.30 14.04
CA SER A 555 -3.57 17.90 14.77
C SER A 555 -3.54 16.42 15.14
N GLU A 556 -4.34 16.01 16.14
CA GLU A 556 -4.48 14.60 16.52
C GLU A 556 -5.13 13.72 15.44
N LYS A 557 -5.76 14.33 14.44
CA LYS A 557 -6.34 13.62 13.29
C LYS A 557 -5.30 13.34 12.21
N ASP A 558 -4.13 13.96 12.26
CA ASP A 558 -3.09 13.77 11.27
C ASP A 558 -2.43 12.41 11.45
N SER A 559 -2.27 11.69 10.35
CA SER A 559 -1.72 10.34 10.29
C SER A 559 -1.04 10.10 8.96
N VAL A 560 -0.42 8.93 8.82
CA VAL A 560 0.15 8.44 7.57
C VAL A 560 -0.89 8.26 6.44
N LEU A 561 -2.19 8.20 6.77
CA LEU A 561 -3.27 7.97 5.78
C LEU A 561 -3.87 9.26 5.21
N ASN A 562 -3.57 10.43 5.77
CA ASN A 562 -4.09 11.73 5.31
C ASN A 562 -2.99 12.77 5.07
N ASN A 563 -1.73 12.34 5.05
CA ASN A 563 -0.58 13.18 4.75
C ASN A 563 0.33 12.53 3.71
N GLN A 564 1.12 13.37 3.03
CA GLN A 564 2.31 12.92 2.33
C GLN A 564 3.32 12.36 3.34
N ILE A 565 3.94 11.24 3.00
CA ILE A 565 4.98 10.60 3.79
C ILE A 565 6.34 10.83 3.14
N LEU A 566 7.34 11.15 3.95
CA LEU A 566 8.74 11.20 3.56
C LEU A 566 9.47 9.99 4.15
N LYS A 567 10.09 9.17 3.29
CA LYS A 567 10.90 8.03 3.73
C LYS A 567 12.36 8.45 3.91
N GLY A 568 12.95 8.10 5.05
CA GLY A 568 14.30 8.48 5.43
C GLY A 568 15.00 7.42 6.27
N VAL A 569 16.20 7.77 6.73
CA VAL A 569 17.01 6.98 7.65
C VAL A 569 17.46 7.88 8.79
N ILE A 570 17.35 7.42 10.02
CA ILE A 570 17.88 8.13 11.19
C ILE A 570 19.41 8.15 11.08
N SER A 571 19.99 9.32 10.85
CA SER A 571 21.45 9.48 10.74
C SER A 571 22.10 9.74 12.08
N THR A 572 21.40 10.43 12.99
CA THR A 572 21.88 10.69 14.35
C THR A 572 20.69 10.85 15.28
N ILE A 573 20.80 10.30 16.49
CA ILE A 573 19.76 10.40 17.51
C ILE A 573 20.38 10.79 18.86
N GLY A 574 19.89 11.86 19.45
CA GLY A 574 20.35 12.38 20.74
C GLY A 574 19.18 12.75 21.65
N ALA A 575 19.50 13.20 22.87
CA ALA A 575 18.50 13.54 23.87
C ALA A 575 17.60 14.71 23.45
N ASP A 576 18.16 15.72 22.79
CA ASP A 576 17.47 16.96 22.41
C ASP A 576 17.05 17.01 20.93
N LYS A 577 17.63 16.16 20.10
CA LYS A 577 17.49 16.23 18.65
C LYS A 577 17.54 14.87 17.96
N VAL A 578 16.91 14.80 16.79
CA VAL A 578 17.03 13.68 15.87
C VAL A 578 17.31 14.23 14.48
N GLU A 579 18.25 13.63 13.76
CA GLU A 579 18.55 13.96 12.37
C GLU A 579 18.07 12.81 11.48
N VAL A 580 17.30 13.15 10.45
CA VAL A 580 16.84 12.21 9.43
C VAL A 580 17.45 12.60 8.09
N ARG A 581 18.06 11.62 7.44
CA ARG A 581 18.57 11.71 6.07
C ARG A 581 17.54 11.18 5.09
N PHE A 582 17.17 12.01 4.13
CA PHE A 582 16.28 11.70 3.02
C PHE A 582 17.08 11.55 1.73
N ARG A 583 16.65 10.61 0.88
CA ARG A 583 17.33 10.32 -0.38
C ARG A 583 17.30 11.48 -1.37
N TYR A 584 16.22 12.26 -1.36
CA TYR A 584 15.97 13.28 -2.37
C TYR A 584 15.84 14.67 -1.76
N LYS A 585 16.43 15.64 -2.44
CA LYS A 585 16.29 17.04 -2.08
C LYS A 585 14.94 17.58 -2.51
N GLN A 586 14.41 18.46 -1.70
CA GLN A 586 13.13 19.11 -1.98
C GLN A 586 13.36 20.58 -2.28
N ARG A 587 13.01 21.00 -3.50
CA ARG A 587 13.04 22.39 -3.92
C ARG A 587 11.89 23.18 -3.29
N ASN A 588 10.70 22.59 -3.26
CA ASN A 588 9.55 23.18 -2.59
C ASN A 588 9.74 23.12 -1.06
N LYS A 589 10.12 24.26 -0.46
CA LYS A 589 10.26 24.38 1.00
C LYS A 589 8.94 24.67 1.71
N THR A 590 7.89 25.01 0.98
CA THR A 590 6.57 25.35 1.54
C THR A 590 5.96 24.20 2.32
N HIS A 591 6.17 22.95 1.87
CA HIS A 591 5.72 21.77 2.61
C HIS A 591 6.35 21.68 4.01
N PHE A 592 7.59 22.12 4.18
CA PHE A 592 8.24 22.13 5.49
C PHE A 592 7.82 23.34 6.32
N ALA A 593 7.71 24.50 5.69
CA ALA A 593 7.39 25.76 6.38
C ALA A 593 5.92 25.83 6.87
N ASN A 594 4.99 25.17 6.18
CA ASN A 594 3.57 25.21 6.54
C ASN A 594 3.20 24.28 7.70
N ASN A 595 4.14 23.44 8.16
CA ASN A 595 3.90 22.43 9.19
C ASN A 595 4.78 22.71 10.40
N THR A 596 4.14 22.89 11.55
CA THR A 596 4.85 23.22 12.80
C THR A 596 5.41 21.96 13.45
N TYR A 597 4.59 20.91 13.52
CA TYR A 597 4.90 19.68 14.23
C TYR A 597 5.00 18.49 13.29
N TRP A 598 5.91 17.57 13.63
CA TRP A 598 6.27 16.41 12.82
C TRP A 598 6.33 15.16 13.67
N SER A 599 6.02 14.04 13.03
CA SER A 599 6.16 12.70 13.63
C SER A 599 7.12 11.84 12.82
N ILE A 600 7.85 10.97 13.50
CA ILE A 600 8.73 9.94 12.93
C ILE A 600 8.30 8.59 13.50
N GLU A 601 8.01 7.64 12.61
CA GLU A 601 7.67 6.25 12.94
C GLU A 601 8.58 5.30 12.17
N HIS A 602 8.70 4.05 12.63
CA HIS A 602 9.44 3.01 11.90
C HIS A 602 8.83 2.73 10.53
N ASP A 603 9.67 2.48 9.53
CA ASP A 603 9.26 1.98 8.22
C ASP A 603 9.70 0.52 8.05
N THR A 604 9.12 -0.18 7.08
CA THR A 604 9.60 -1.50 6.67
C THR A 604 9.73 -1.58 5.15
N LEU A 605 10.64 -2.43 4.68
CA LEU A 605 10.91 -2.60 3.25
C LEU A 605 10.54 -4.00 2.78
N ASP A 606 9.61 -4.06 1.82
CA ASP A 606 9.27 -5.31 1.11
C ASP A 606 10.45 -5.85 0.27
N SER A 607 11.41 -4.98 -0.09
CA SER A 607 12.54 -5.32 -0.94
C SER A 607 13.41 -6.45 -0.36
N SER A 608 13.51 -6.55 0.97
CA SER A 608 14.22 -7.62 1.66
C SER A 608 13.63 -8.99 1.34
N TYR A 609 12.30 -9.14 1.42
CA TYR A 609 11.59 -10.40 1.10
C TYR A 609 11.63 -10.71 -0.39
N ASN A 610 11.49 -9.69 -1.23
CA ASN A 610 11.63 -9.82 -2.68
C ASN A 610 13.03 -10.35 -3.07
N SER A 611 14.08 -9.93 -2.35
CA SER A 611 15.42 -10.49 -2.55
C SER A 611 15.49 -11.97 -2.15
N MET A 612 14.80 -12.37 -1.08
CA MET A 612 14.79 -13.78 -0.63
C MET A 612 14.13 -14.70 -1.66
N TYR A 613 13.00 -14.32 -2.25
CA TYR A 613 12.37 -15.09 -3.33
C TYR A 613 13.30 -15.28 -4.53
N LYS A 614 13.97 -14.20 -4.94
CA LYS A 614 14.94 -14.23 -6.05
C LYS A 614 16.14 -15.12 -5.73
N SER A 615 16.67 -15.04 -4.52
CA SER A 615 17.79 -15.89 -4.07
C SER A 615 17.41 -17.37 -4.05
N LEU A 616 16.21 -17.73 -3.60
CA LEU A 616 15.72 -19.11 -3.65
C LEU A 616 15.63 -19.63 -5.08
N PHE A 617 15.10 -18.82 -6.00
CA PHE A 617 15.00 -19.23 -7.40
C PHE A 617 16.37 -19.26 -8.08
N ALA A 618 17.29 -18.35 -7.72
CA ALA A 618 18.68 -18.37 -8.17
C ALA A 618 19.39 -19.65 -7.72
N PHE A 619 19.16 -20.10 -6.48
CA PHE A 619 19.67 -21.37 -5.96
C PHE A 619 19.22 -22.54 -6.84
N LEU A 620 17.93 -22.62 -7.21
CA LEU A 620 17.45 -23.69 -8.09
C LEU A 620 18.06 -23.64 -9.49
N ASN A 621 18.40 -22.45 -10.00
CA ASN A 621 19.07 -22.29 -11.29
C ASN A 621 20.59 -22.53 -11.23
N ALA A 622 21.19 -22.63 -10.04
CA ALA A 622 22.62 -22.90 -9.91
C ALA A 622 22.98 -24.31 -10.38
N SER A 623 24.25 -24.51 -10.75
CA SER A 623 24.74 -25.84 -11.13
C SER A 623 24.58 -26.84 -10.00
N ARG A 624 24.41 -28.13 -10.33
CA ARG A 624 24.24 -29.20 -9.33
C ARG A 624 25.40 -29.28 -8.34
N GLU A 625 26.61 -28.92 -8.77
CA GLU A 625 27.79 -28.82 -7.88
C GLU A 625 27.60 -27.71 -6.84
N LYS A 626 27.17 -26.51 -7.26
CA LYS A 626 26.92 -25.38 -6.35
C LYS A 626 25.78 -25.66 -5.36
N ARG A 627 24.76 -26.42 -5.76
CA ARG A 627 23.65 -26.80 -4.88
C ARG A 627 24.00 -27.88 -3.85
N LYS A 628 25.16 -28.54 -3.99
CA LYS A 628 25.65 -29.59 -3.09
C LYS A 628 26.73 -29.08 -2.10
N LEU A 629 27.20 -27.86 -2.28
CA LEU A 629 28.02 -27.14 -1.28
C LEU A 629 27.12 -26.75 -0.10
#